data_AF-A0A542ZGQ2-F1
#
_entry.id   AF-A0A542ZGQ2-F1
#
_cell.length_a   1.000
_cell.length_b   1.000
_cell.length_c   1.000
_cell.angle_alpha   90.00
_cell.angle_beta   90.00
_cell.angle_gamma   90.00
#
_symmetry.space_group_name_H-M   'P 1'
#
loop_
_entity.id
_entity.type
_entity.pdbx_description
1 polymer ?
#
loop_
_entity_poly.entity_id
_entity_poly.type
_entity_poly.pdbx_seq_one_letter_code
_entity_poly.pdbx_strand_id
1 'polypeptide(L)'
;MAKKQVSQERKARLAEIQRQQNARERRTKMVIIAGCLALLLVLAGVITFAVVDAQGKQPDAALAKLGVAASAASCSAITDDKASGNGQHVGPGTNQPNVTTVKYATVPPSFGEHFAQPDLDGIHFYTGSDTPKVETLVHNLEHGYTVLWYDPKAPAAKIAVVKQIAEMAPKTSWAKEKFIAAPWDSSHGTFPAGKLFALSHWAAKVKADGSIESQAGHRQLCGDISGDVVKQFIEKFPRTDAPEPNAA
;
A
#
# COMPACT_ATOMS: atom_id res chain seq x y z
N MET A 1 -72.97 -4.66 44.00
CA MET A 1 -72.19 -4.52 42.74
C MET A 1 -71.16 -3.39 42.78
N ALA A 2 -71.42 -2.26 43.45
CA ALA A 2 -70.49 -1.11 43.55
C ALA A 2 -69.06 -1.40 44.07
N LYS A 3 -68.89 -2.24 45.11
CA LYS A 3 -67.55 -2.59 45.65
C LYS A 3 -66.63 -3.29 44.64
N LYS A 4 -67.19 -4.05 43.70
CA LYS A 4 -66.43 -4.80 42.68
C LYS A 4 -65.95 -3.87 41.55
N GLN A 5 -66.79 -2.90 41.16
CA GLN A 5 -66.43 -1.83 40.23
C GLN A 5 -65.29 -0.94 40.76
N VAL A 6 -65.38 -0.49 42.01
CA VAL A 6 -64.33 0.33 42.65
C VAL A 6 -63.00 -0.42 42.73
N SER A 7 -63.01 -1.74 42.98
CA SER A 7 -61.79 -2.57 42.97
C SER A 7 -61.18 -2.73 41.58
N GLN A 8 -62.00 -2.90 40.54
CA GLN A 8 -61.54 -2.99 39.16
C GLN A 8 -60.98 -1.67 38.63
N GLU A 9 -61.61 -0.54 38.95
CA GLU A 9 -61.09 0.80 38.60
C GLU A 9 -59.73 1.07 39.27
N ARG A 10 -59.55 0.66 40.53
CA ARG A 10 -58.26 0.79 41.23
C ARG A 10 -57.16 0.00 40.55
N LYS A 11 -57.46 -1.24 40.11
CA LYS A 11 -56.51 -2.08 39.36
C LYS A 11 -56.20 -1.51 37.98
N ALA A 12 -57.19 -0.97 37.27
CA ALA A 12 -56.99 -0.33 35.98
C ALA A 12 -56.13 0.94 36.09
N ARG A 13 -56.36 1.79 37.11
CA ARG A 13 -55.50 2.95 37.37
C ARG A 13 -54.06 2.57 37.72
N LEU A 14 -53.86 1.53 38.54
CA LEU A 14 -52.51 1.03 38.84
C LEU A 14 -51.79 0.50 37.60
N ALA A 15 -52.50 -0.25 36.74
CA ALA A 15 -51.95 -0.76 35.49
C ALA A 15 -51.58 0.37 34.50
N GLU A 16 -52.40 1.43 34.44
CA GLU A 16 -52.14 2.61 33.63
C GLU A 16 -50.91 3.39 34.12
N ILE A 17 -50.81 3.63 35.43
CA ILE A 17 -49.64 4.27 36.04
C ILE A 17 -48.37 3.43 35.79
N GLN A 18 -48.45 2.10 35.95
CA GLN A 18 -47.33 1.19 35.67
C GLN A 18 -46.92 1.24 34.20
N ARG A 19 -47.87 1.29 33.25
CA ARG A 19 -47.58 1.45 31.81
C ARG A 19 -46.90 2.78 31.52
N GLN A 20 -47.38 3.87 32.09
CA GLN A 20 -46.79 5.20 31.90
C GLN A 20 -45.36 5.27 32.47
N GLN A 21 -45.12 4.66 33.63
CA GLN A 21 -43.79 4.56 34.22
C GLN A 21 -42.85 3.70 33.34
N ASN A 22 -43.29 2.51 32.92
CA ASN A 22 -42.51 1.64 32.04
C ASN A 22 -42.22 2.29 30.67
N ALA A 23 -43.16 3.04 30.11
CA ALA A 23 -42.96 3.78 28.86
C ALA A 23 -41.95 4.92 29.02
N ARG A 24 -42.02 5.67 30.13
CA ARG A 24 -41.03 6.70 30.47
C ARG A 24 -39.64 6.09 30.68
N GLU A 25 -39.53 5.00 31.44
CA GLU A 25 -38.26 4.31 31.64
C GLU A 25 -37.66 3.79 30.33
N ARG A 26 -38.47 3.16 29.46
CA ARG A 26 -38.02 2.71 28.14
C ARG A 26 -37.54 3.87 27.28
N ARG A 27 -38.27 4.99 27.28
CA ARG A 27 -37.88 6.19 26.54
C ARG A 27 -36.58 6.79 27.08
N THR A 28 -36.44 6.90 28.40
CA THR A 28 -35.21 7.39 29.04
C THR A 28 -34.03 6.46 28.74
N LYS A 29 -34.20 5.14 28.86
CA LYS A 29 -33.18 4.14 28.51
C LYS A 29 -32.77 4.24 27.04
N MET A 30 -33.73 4.35 26.11
CA MET A 30 -33.44 4.53 24.69
C MET A 30 -32.67 5.83 24.41
N VAL A 31 -33.06 6.95 25.04
CA VAL A 31 -32.34 8.22 24.88
C VAL A 31 -30.91 8.12 25.42
N ILE A 32 -30.71 7.47 26.57
CA ILE A 32 -29.37 7.24 27.13
C ILE A 32 -28.53 6.38 26.19
N ILE A 33 -29.06 5.25 25.72
CA ILE A 33 -28.36 4.36 24.80
C ILE A 33 -28.01 5.09 23.49
N ALA A 34 -28.95 5.82 22.91
CA ALA A 34 -28.72 6.61 21.71
C ALA A 34 -27.65 7.69 21.93
N GLY A 35 -27.68 8.37 23.09
CA GLY A 35 -26.66 9.34 23.48
C GLY A 35 -25.28 8.71 23.64
N CYS A 36 -25.18 7.55 24.29
CA CYS A 36 -23.93 6.80 24.43
C CYS A 36 -23.40 6.34 23.06
N LEU A 37 -24.26 5.82 22.18
CA LEU A 37 -23.86 5.41 20.83
C LEU A 37 -23.39 6.61 19.99
N ALA A 38 -24.10 7.73 20.05
CA ALA A 38 -23.69 8.96 19.36
C ALA A 38 -22.33 9.46 19.87
N LEU A 39 -22.12 9.45 21.20
CA LEU A 39 -20.84 9.82 21.80
C LEU A 39 -19.70 8.89 21.35
N LEU A 40 -19.93 7.57 21.33
CA LEU A 40 -18.94 6.60 20.87
C LEU A 40 -18.55 6.84 19.40
N LEU A 41 -19.52 7.14 18.53
CA LEU A 41 -19.25 7.45 17.13
C LEU A 41 -18.43 8.74 16.97
N VAL A 42 -18.76 9.79 17.75
CA VAL A 42 -17.97 11.04 17.75
C VAL A 42 -16.55 10.79 18.24
N LEU A 43 -16.36 10.05 19.33
CA LEU A 43 -15.04 9.71 19.86
C LEU A 43 -14.22 8.88 18.87
N ALA A 44 -14.83 7.88 18.24
CA ALA A 44 -14.18 7.09 17.19
C ALA A 44 -13.74 7.97 16.01
N GLY A 45 -14.58 8.93 15.60
CA GLY A 45 -14.25 9.91 14.57
C GLY A 45 -13.06 10.82 14.96
N VAL A 46 -13.07 11.36 16.17
CA VAL A 46 -11.97 12.21 16.69
C VAL A 46 -10.66 11.43 16.79
N ILE A 47 -10.69 10.20 17.33
CA ILE A 47 -9.50 9.35 17.42
C ILE A 47 -8.96 9.02 16.02
N THR A 48 -9.84 8.64 15.09
CA THR A 48 -9.44 8.35 13.70
C THR A 48 -8.82 9.57 13.04
N PHE A 49 -9.43 10.74 13.19
CA PHE A 49 -8.90 11.99 12.67
C PHE A 49 -7.52 12.32 13.27
N ALA A 50 -7.38 12.22 14.60
CA ALA A 50 -6.11 12.49 15.27
C ALA A 50 -5.01 11.52 14.84
N VAL A 51 -5.33 10.24 14.62
CA VAL A 51 -4.37 9.25 14.09
C VAL A 51 -3.96 9.60 12.67
N VAL A 52 -4.91 9.90 11.78
CA VAL A 52 -4.63 10.27 10.39
C VAL A 52 -3.80 11.56 10.31
N ASP A 53 -4.14 12.57 11.12
CA ASP A 53 -3.38 13.83 11.21
C ASP A 53 -1.95 13.60 11.73
N ALA A 54 -1.79 12.79 12.79
CA ALA A 54 -0.49 12.44 13.33
C ALA A 54 0.37 11.64 12.32
N GLN A 55 -0.23 10.70 11.59
CA GLN A 55 0.43 9.96 10.52
C GLN A 55 0.85 10.88 9.37
N GLY A 56 0.02 11.86 9.01
CA GLY A 56 0.36 12.88 8.02
C GLY A 56 1.55 13.75 8.43
N LYS A 57 1.70 14.04 9.72
CA LYS A 57 2.81 14.83 10.27
C LYS A 57 4.12 14.05 10.41
N GLN A 58 4.07 12.72 10.48
CA GLN A 58 5.23 11.83 10.69
C GLN A 58 5.10 10.56 9.84
N PRO A 59 5.11 10.69 8.49
CA PRO A 59 4.85 9.57 7.59
C PRO A 59 5.90 8.46 7.72
N ASP A 60 7.16 8.80 8.02
CA ASP A 60 8.26 7.85 8.21
C ASP A 60 8.00 6.89 9.37
N ALA A 61 7.64 7.43 10.54
CA ALA A 61 7.43 6.64 11.75
C ALA A 61 6.13 5.82 11.67
N ALA A 62 5.13 6.31 10.93
CA ALA A 62 3.89 5.61 10.69
C ALA A 62 4.08 4.44 9.71
N LEU A 63 4.80 4.67 8.60
CA LEU A 63 5.07 3.65 7.59
C LEU A 63 5.90 2.49 8.16
N ALA A 64 6.94 2.79 8.95
CA ALA A 64 7.78 1.76 9.56
C ALA A 64 7.01 0.79 10.49
N LYS A 65 5.82 1.20 10.98
CA LYS A 65 4.95 0.36 11.83
C LYS A 65 3.94 -0.48 11.04
N LEU A 66 3.91 -0.35 9.71
CA LEU A 66 2.98 -1.09 8.86
C LEU A 66 3.48 -2.52 8.64
N GLY A 67 2.57 -3.49 8.76
CA GLY A 67 2.87 -4.90 8.58
C GLY A 67 3.60 -5.51 9.77
N VAL A 68 4.42 -6.52 9.51
CA VAL A 68 5.21 -7.20 10.54
C VAL A 68 6.53 -6.46 10.81
N ALA A 69 7.20 -6.77 11.92
CA ALA A 69 8.57 -6.32 12.15
C ALA A 69 9.52 -6.84 11.05
N ALA A 70 10.57 -6.08 10.72
CA ALA A 70 11.51 -6.47 9.65
C ALA A 70 12.11 -7.87 9.84
N SER A 71 12.42 -8.26 11.08
CA SER A 71 12.92 -9.60 11.42
C SER A 71 11.90 -10.73 11.19
N ALA A 72 10.61 -10.42 11.17
CA ALA A 72 9.53 -11.37 10.91
C ALA A 72 9.07 -11.37 9.43
N ALA A 73 9.55 -10.44 8.60
CA ALA A 73 9.18 -10.33 7.19
C ALA A 73 9.72 -11.49 6.32
N SER A 74 10.62 -12.32 6.89
CA SER A 74 11.23 -13.45 6.19
C SER A 74 11.84 -13.03 4.85
N CYS A 75 12.58 -11.91 4.86
CA CYS A 75 13.25 -11.38 3.68
C CYS A 75 14.53 -12.16 3.39
N SER A 76 14.78 -12.40 2.10
CA SER A 76 16.09 -12.84 1.64
C SER A 76 17.08 -11.69 1.76
N ALA A 77 18.37 -12.01 1.71
CA ALA A 77 19.40 -11.00 1.48
C ALA A 77 19.08 -10.22 0.19
N ILE A 78 19.44 -8.95 0.18
CA ILE A 78 19.38 -8.13 -1.02
C ILE A 78 20.32 -8.73 -2.06
N THR A 79 19.85 -8.85 -3.30
CA THR A 79 20.66 -9.30 -4.43
C THR A 79 21.09 -8.12 -5.26
N ASP A 80 22.36 -8.10 -5.66
CA ASP A 80 22.93 -7.15 -6.61
C ASP A 80 23.09 -7.83 -7.97
N ASP A 81 22.22 -7.48 -8.90
CA ASP A 81 22.21 -8.00 -10.26
C ASP A 81 23.05 -7.09 -11.16
N LYS A 82 23.89 -7.68 -12.02
CA LYS A 82 24.71 -6.92 -12.98
C LYS A 82 23.81 -6.25 -14.02
N ALA A 83 23.61 -4.94 -13.92
CA ALA A 83 22.70 -4.22 -14.79
C ALA A 83 23.30 -3.87 -16.16
N SER A 84 22.40 -3.77 -17.12
CA SER A 84 22.60 -3.28 -18.48
C SER A 84 21.26 -2.78 -19.02
N GLY A 85 21.20 -2.31 -20.26
CA GLY A 85 19.91 -1.99 -20.89
C GLY A 85 19.41 -0.57 -20.65
N ASN A 86 20.21 0.29 -20.01
CA ASN A 86 19.89 1.71 -19.89
C ASN A 86 19.65 2.34 -21.29
N GLY A 87 18.53 3.04 -21.46
CA GLY A 87 18.06 3.65 -22.70
C GLY A 87 17.69 2.64 -23.79
N GLN A 88 17.58 1.35 -23.48
CA GLN A 88 17.18 0.32 -24.45
C GLN A 88 15.65 0.17 -24.47
N HIS A 89 15.03 1.12 -25.16
CA HIS A 89 13.60 1.11 -25.39
C HIS A 89 13.19 0.07 -26.44
N VAL A 90 12.09 -0.64 -26.16
CA VAL A 90 11.44 -1.59 -27.08
C VAL A 90 9.96 -1.27 -27.25
N GLY A 91 9.32 -1.90 -28.24
CA GLY A 91 7.90 -1.71 -28.56
C GLY A 91 7.63 -0.62 -29.60
N PRO A 92 6.36 -0.34 -29.91
CA PRO A 92 5.98 0.55 -31.01
C PRO A 92 6.68 1.92 -30.93
N GLY A 93 7.20 2.39 -32.06
CA GLY A 93 7.92 3.67 -32.14
C GLY A 93 9.40 3.62 -31.74
N THR A 94 9.94 2.45 -31.38
CA THR A 94 11.36 2.24 -31.11
C THR A 94 12.09 1.59 -32.29
N ASN A 95 13.39 1.34 -32.15
CA ASN A 95 14.16 0.51 -33.09
C ASN A 95 13.81 -1.00 -33.01
N GLN A 96 13.01 -1.41 -32.01
CA GLN A 96 12.49 -2.77 -31.85
C GLN A 96 10.94 -2.77 -31.81
N PRO A 97 10.26 -2.35 -32.89
CA PRO A 97 8.82 -2.05 -32.87
C PRO A 97 7.91 -3.27 -32.60
N ASN A 98 8.42 -4.48 -32.84
CA ASN A 98 7.64 -5.72 -32.75
C ASN A 98 7.79 -6.42 -31.38
N VAL A 99 8.62 -5.90 -30.48
CA VAL A 99 8.80 -6.49 -29.15
C VAL A 99 7.68 -5.98 -28.24
N THR A 100 6.73 -6.87 -27.94
CA THR A 100 5.58 -6.57 -27.07
C THR A 100 5.70 -7.17 -25.68
N THR A 101 6.75 -7.95 -25.43
CA THR A 101 7.06 -8.57 -24.13
C THR A 101 8.56 -8.81 -24.04
N VAL A 102 9.17 -8.49 -22.90
CA VAL A 102 10.59 -8.69 -22.62
C VAL A 102 10.79 -9.89 -21.72
N LYS A 103 11.77 -10.73 -22.09
CA LYS A 103 12.19 -11.87 -21.26
C LYS A 103 13.29 -11.43 -20.30
N TYR A 104 12.94 -11.22 -19.05
CA TYR A 104 13.89 -10.86 -18.00
C TYR A 104 14.62 -12.08 -17.42
N ALA A 105 15.85 -11.87 -16.95
CA ALA A 105 16.67 -12.90 -16.31
C ALA A 105 16.33 -13.12 -14.83
N THR A 106 15.63 -12.16 -14.21
CA THR A 106 15.32 -12.14 -12.79
C THR A 106 13.83 -11.97 -12.54
N VAL A 107 13.39 -12.43 -11.36
CA VAL A 107 12.02 -12.31 -10.89
C VAL A 107 12.02 -11.56 -9.54
N PRO A 108 11.37 -10.41 -9.43
CA PRO A 108 10.97 -9.52 -10.53
C PRO A 108 12.21 -9.00 -11.30
N PRO A 109 12.07 -8.34 -12.46
CA PRO A 109 13.18 -7.58 -13.05
C PRO A 109 13.59 -6.42 -12.15
N SER A 110 14.88 -6.09 -12.21
CA SER A 110 15.48 -4.94 -11.54
C SER A 110 16.11 -3.93 -12.51
N PHE A 111 16.15 -4.27 -13.80
CA PHE A 111 16.65 -3.46 -14.92
C PHE A 111 16.32 -4.19 -16.24
N GLY A 112 16.66 -3.57 -17.36
CA GLY A 112 16.73 -4.21 -18.68
C GLY A 112 16.00 -3.43 -19.75
N GLU A 113 15.76 -4.07 -20.90
CA GLU A 113 14.90 -3.51 -21.93
C GLU A 113 13.51 -3.22 -21.38
N HIS A 114 12.92 -2.11 -21.80
CA HIS A 114 11.65 -1.62 -21.28
C HIS A 114 10.91 -0.81 -22.35
N PHE A 115 9.62 -0.55 -22.14
CA PHE A 115 8.85 0.24 -23.10
C PHE A 115 9.26 1.71 -23.06
N ALA A 116 9.15 2.40 -24.19
CA ALA A 116 9.60 3.79 -24.34
C ALA A 116 8.86 4.82 -23.47
N GLN A 117 7.73 4.46 -22.86
CA GLN A 117 6.95 5.34 -22.01
C GLN A 117 6.90 4.76 -20.59
N PRO A 118 7.32 5.52 -19.56
CA PRO A 118 7.11 5.14 -18.18
C PRO A 118 5.64 5.35 -17.78
N ASP A 119 5.26 4.81 -16.63
CA ASP A 119 4.00 5.13 -15.99
C ASP A 119 4.12 6.46 -15.22
N LEU A 120 3.30 7.45 -15.58
CA LEU A 120 3.29 8.80 -15.00
C LEU A 120 1.89 9.23 -14.53
N ASP A 121 0.97 8.27 -14.36
CA ASP A 121 -0.43 8.55 -14.04
C ASP A 121 -0.64 9.03 -12.58
N GLY A 122 0.43 9.07 -11.77
CA GLY A 122 0.40 9.46 -10.36
C GLY A 122 -0.25 8.42 -9.44
N ILE A 123 -0.52 7.21 -9.96
CA ILE A 123 -1.08 6.10 -9.20
C ILE A 123 0.08 5.32 -8.56
N HIS A 124 0.07 5.23 -7.23
CA HIS A 124 1.11 4.52 -6.47
C HIS A 124 0.73 3.09 -6.09
N PHE A 125 -0.54 2.72 -6.21
CA PHE A 125 -1.03 1.37 -5.90
C PHE A 125 -1.90 0.85 -7.03
N TYR A 126 -1.39 -0.16 -7.73
CA TYR A 126 -2.10 -0.83 -8.82
C TYR A 126 -2.79 -2.09 -8.35
N THR A 127 -3.85 -2.46 -9.07
CA THR A 127 -4.55 -3.75 -8.96
C THR A 127 -4.78 -4.34 -10.34
N GLY A 128 -5.10 -5.63 -10.41
CA GLY A 128 -4.91 -6.49 -11.59
C GLY A 128 -5.36 -5.95 -12.96
N SER A 129 -6.49 -5.24 -13.08
CA SER A 129 -6.98 -4.78 -14.40
C SER A 129 -6.28 -3.53 -14.93
N ASP A 130 -5.79 -2.68 -14.04
CA ASP A 130 -5.30 -1.34 -14.37
C ASP A 130 -3.77 -1.24 -14.19
N THR A 131 -3.11 -2.38 -13.99
CA THR A 131 -1.67 -2.42 -13.77
C THR A 131 -0.94 -2.22 -15.10
N PRO A 132 0.02 -1.27 -15.18
CA PRO A 132 0.89 -1.14 -16.34
C PRO A 132 1.65 -2.45 -16.62
N LYS A 133 2.08 -2.61 -17.86
CA LYS A 133 2.93 -3.75 -18.24
C LYS A 133 4.24 -3.74 -17.43
N VAL A 134 4.82 -4.91 -17.17
CA VAL A 134 6.08 -5.02 -16.41
C VAL A 134 7.16 -4.18 -17.09
N GLU A 135 7.23 -4.18 -18.41
CA GLU A 135 8.14 -3.37 -19.21
C GLU A 135 7.96 -1.87 -18.99
N THR A 136 6.73 -1.39 -18.77
CA THR A 136 6.49 0.02 -18.41
C THR A 136 7.07 0.32 -17.03
N LEU A 137 6.84 -0.56 -16.06
CA LEU A 137 7.35 -0.37 -14.70
C LEU A 137 8.88 -0.53 -14.59
N VAL A 138 9.52 -1.28 -15.49
CA VAL A 138 11.00 -1.30 -15.60
C VAL A 138 11.54 0.05 -16.06
N HIS A 139 10.82 0.79 -16.92
CA HIS A 139 11.16 2.18 -17.24
C HIS A 139 11.12 3.06 -15.99
N ASN A 140 10.08 2.92 -15.14
CA ASN A 140 10.05 3.63 -13.87
C ASN A 140 11.27 3.32 -12.99
N LEU A 141 11.80 2.08 -12.99
CA LEU A 141 13.05 1.77 -12.28
C LEU A 141 14.23 2.59 -12.83
N GLU A 142 14.34 2.76 -14.14
CA GLU A 142 15.38 3.61 -14.78
C GLU A 142 15.29 5.07 -14.31
N HIS A 143 14.08 5.54 -14.04
CA HIS A 143 13.79 6.88 -13.51
C HIS A 143 13.79 6.96 -11.97
N GLY A 144 14.39 5.98 -11.31
CA GLY A 144 14.65 5.99 -9.87
C GLY A 144 13.45 5.60 -9.01
N TYR A 145 12.39 5.05 -9.58
CA TYR A 145 11.34 4.45 -8.77
C TYR A 145 11.84 3.20 -8.05
N THR A 146 11.31 2.96 -6.85
CA THR A 146 11.27 1.62 -6.28
C THR A 146 9.91 1.01 -6.56
N VAL A 147 9.90 -0.21 -7.10
CA VAL A 147 8.65 -0.96 -7.32
C VAL A 147 8.54 -2.07 -6.29
N LEU A 148 7.43 -2.09 -5.55
CA LEU A 148 7.01 -3.17 -4.69
C LEU A 148 6.04 -4.07 -5.46
N TRP A 149 6.53 -5.24 -5.84
CA TRP A 149 5.75 -6.29 -6.47
C TRP A 149 5.10 -7.16 -5.40
N TYR A 150 3.81 -7.43 -5.52
CA TYR A 150 3.10 -8.31 -4.60
C TYR A 150 2.39 -9.45 -5.33
N ASP A 151 2.37 -10.64 -4.76
CA ASP A 151 1.57 -11.74 -5.27
C ASP A 151 0.08 -11.36 -5.17
N PRO A 152 -0.67 -11.26 -6.29
CA PRO A 152 -2.09 -10.91 -6.25
C PRO A 152 -2.95 -11.93 -5.48
N LYS A 153 -2.42 -13.12 -5.20
CA LYS A 153 -3.06 -14.17 -4.38
C LYS A 153 -2.68 -14.10 -2.89
N ALA A 154 -1.85 -13.13 -2.49
CA ALA A 154 -1.53 -12.92 -1.08
C ALA A 154 -2.80 -12.63 -0.25
N PRO A 155 -2.81 -12.93 1.06
CA PRO A 155 -3.95 -12.60 1.92
C PRO A 155 -4.36 -11.13 1.83
N ALA A 156 -5.66 -10.86 1.71
CA ALA A 156 -6.19 -9.50 1.51
C ALA A 156 -5.72 -8.50 2.59
N ALA A 157 -5.55 -8.94 3.84
CA ALA A 157 -5.01 -8.10 4.90
C ALA A 157 -3.58 -7.62 4.60
N LYS A 158 -2.74 -8.43 3.96
CA LYS A 158 -1.38 -8.04 3.56
C LYS A 158 -1.40 -7.10 2.36
N ILE A 159 -2.28 -7.33 1.38
CA ILE A 159 -2.47 -6.40 0.25
C ILE A 159 -2.96 -5.03 0.75
N ALA A 160 -3.83 -5.00 1.77
CA ALA A 160 -4.23 -3.74 2.41
C ALA A 160 -3.06 -3.00 3.06
N VAL A 161 -2.10 -3.71 3.66
CA VAL A 161 -0.85 -3.10 4.15
C VAL A 161 0.01 -2.57 3.00
N VAL A 162 0.13 -3.31 1.89
CA VAL A 162 0.83 -2.83 0.68
C VAL A 162 0.21 -1.53 0.17
N LYS A 163 -1.13 -1.46 0.11
CA LYS A 163 -1.84 -0.24 -0.27
C LYS A 163 -1.52 0.94 0.67
N GLN A 164 -1.54 0.71 1.98
CA GLN A 164 -1.18 1.76 2.95
C GLN A 164 0.26 2.25 2.77
N ILE A 165 1.21 1.33 2.54
CA ILE A 165 2.60 1.68 2.24
C ILE A 165 2.67 2.53 0.96
N ALA A 166 1.98 2.13 -0.11
CA ALA A 166 1.95 2.85 -1.37
C ALA A 166 1.31 4.25 -1.28
N GLU A 167 0.32 4.45 -0.41
CA GLU A 167 -0.28 5.76 -0.16
C GLU A 167 0.58 6.68 0.73
N MET A 168 1.50 6.10 1.50
CA MET A 168 2.33 6.82 2.48
C MET A 168 3.75 7.09 1.98
N ALA A 169 4.40 6.13 1.32
CA ALA A 169 5.78 6.24 0.86
C ALA A 169 6.02 7.50 -0.01
N PRO A 170 5.15 7.84 -0.99
CA PRO A 170 5.29 9.06 -1.78
C PRO A 170 5.40 10.37 -0.98
N LYS A 171 4.84 10.40 0.24
CA LYS A 171 4.81 11.56 1.14
C LYS A 171 6.06 11.68 2.01
N THR A 172 6.96 10.70 1.95
CA THR A 172 8.20 10.68 2.71
C THR A 172 9.32 11.39 1.94
N SER A 173 10.32 11.88 2.66
CA SER A 173 11.47 12.58 2.06
C SER A 173 12.36 11.64 1.24
N TRP A 174 12.43 10.35 1.60
CA TRP A 174 13.30 9.36 0.98
C TRP A 174 12.72 8.76 -0.30
N ALA A 175 11.41 8.52 -0.40
CA ALA A 175 10.80 8.02 -1.64
C ALA A 175 10.33 9.14 -2.57
N LYS A 176 9.79 10.26 -2.05
CA LYS A 176 9.34 11.45 -2.81
C LYS A 176 8.70 11.11 -4.17
N GLU A 177 7.44 10.69 -4.17
CA GLU A 177 6.67 10.26 -5.36
C GLU A 177 7.22 9.05 -6.14
N LYS A 178 8.51 8.70 -6.01
CA LYS A 178 9.18 7.62 -6.75
C LYS A 178 8.98 6.24 -6.09
N PHE A 179 7.73 5.88 -5.79
CA PHE A 179 7.35 4.57 -5.27
C PHE A 179 6.06 4.07 -5.92
N ILE A 180 6.06 2.82 -6.38
CA ILE A 180 4.89 2.15 -6.95
C ILE A 180 4.76 0.77 -6.30
N ALA A 181 3.54 0.35 -6.00
CA ALA A 181 3.21 -1.03 -5.67
C ALA A 181 2.29 -1.63 -6.74
N ALA A 182 2.68 -2.79 -7.28
CA ALA A 182 1.98 -3.43 -8.39
C ALA A 182 1.85 -4.95 -8.17
N PRO A 183 0.73 -5.56 -8.62
CA PRO A 183 0.59 -7.01 -8.58
C PRO A 183 1.61 -7.64 -9.55
N TRP A 184 2.23 -8.74 -9.11
CA TRP A 184 3.20 -9.47 -9.92
C TRP A 184 2.50 -10.27 -11.03
N ASP A 185 2.94 -10.07 -12.27
CA ASP A 185 2.53 -10.89 -13.41
C ASP A 185 3.39 -12.16 -13.50
N SER A 186 2.80 -13.29 -13.13
CA SER A 186 3.45 -14.60 -13.18
C SER A 186 3.86 -15.06 -14.59
N SER A 187 3.42 -14.39 -15.66
CA SER A 187 3.90 -14.65 -17.02
C SER A 187 5.41 -14.37 -17.18
N HIS A 188 5.97 -13.51 -16.34
CA HIS A 188 7.41 -13.21 -16.25
C HIS A 188 8.17 -14.11 -15.28
N GLY A 189 7.54 -15.20 -14.80
CA GLY A 189 8.12 -16.16 -13.85
C GLY A 189 7.45 -16.08 -12.48
N THR A 190 7.70 -17.10 -11.65
CA THR A 190 7.09 -17.23 -10.33
C THR A 190 8.03 -16.75 -9.24
N PHE A 191 7.49 -16.08 -8.21
CA PHE A 191 8.28 -15.83 -7.00
C PHE A 191 8.79 -17.16 -6.40
N PRO A 192 9.99 -17.15 -5.78
CA PRO A 192 10.50 -18.30 -5.05
C PRO A 192 9.51 -18.75 -3.96
N ALA A 193 9.56 -20.04 -3.61
CA ALA A 193 8.69 -20.60 -2.59
C ALA A 193 8.75 -19.81 -1.26
N GLY A 194 7.58 -19.53 -0.70
CA GLY A 194 7.45 -18.76 0.55
C GLY A 194 7.65 -17.25 0.41
N LYS A 195 7.84 -16.72 -0.81
CA LYS A 195 7.90 -15.28 -1.08
C LYS A 195 6.60 -14.79 -1.68
N LEU A 196 6.13 -13.66 -1.17
CA LEU A 196 4.88 -13.01 -1.59
C LEU A 196 5.09 -11.56 -2.01
N PHE A 197 6.22 -10.96 -1.62
CA PHE A 197 6.53 -9.56 -1.89
C PHE A 197 7.95 -9.45 -2.40
N ALA A 198 8.20 -8.52 -3.32
CA ALA A 198 9.53 -8.22 -3.81
C ALA A 198 9.69 -6.72 -4.02
N LEU A 199 10.82 -6.17 -3.62
CA LEU A 199 11.24 -4.82 -3.97
C LEU A 199 12.24 -4.91 -5.12
N SER A 200 12.17 -3.97 -6.07
CA SER A 200 13.18 -3.80 -7.11
C SER A 200 13.56 -2.33 -7.28
N HIS A 201 14.83 -2.08 -7.58
CA HIS A 201 15.36 -0.76 -7.90
C HIS A 201 16.52 -0.88 -8.91
N TRP A 202 16.66 0.09 -9.81
CA TRP A 202 17.76 0.17 -10.75
C TRP A 202 18.69 1.31 -10.35
N ALA A 203 19.85 0.97 -9.80
CA ALA A 203 20.85 1.94 -9.42
C ALA A 203 21.84 2.25 -10.54
N ALA A 204 22.28 3.51 -10.61
CA ALA A 204 23.44 3.88 -11.40
C ALA A 204 24.22 5.04 -10.80
N LYS A 205 25.51 5.05 -11.09
CA LYS A 205 26.39 6.21 -10.89
C LYS A 205 26.55 6.90 -12.23
N VAL A 206 26.02 8.11 -12.33
CA VAL A 206 26.05 8.93 -13.55
C VAL A 206 27.17 9.96 -13.44
N LYS A 207 28.00 10.08 -14.47
CA LYS A 207 29.04 11.11 -14.55
C LYS A 207 28.44 12.47 -14.86
N ALA A 208 29.24 13.53 -14.69
CA ALA A 208 28.83 14.90 -15.00
C ALA A 208 28.41 15.12 -16.46
N ASP A 209 28.92 14.31 -17.40
CA ASP A 209 28.56 14.34 -18.82
C ASP A 209 27.28 13.54 -19.15
N GLY A 210 26.61 12.98 -18.15
CA GLY A 210 25.42 12.15 -18.31
C GLY A 210 25.70 10.68 -18.64
N SER A 211 26.96 10.28 -18.84
CA SER A 211 27.28 8.87 -19.12
C SER A 211 27.22 8.01 -17.85
N ILE A 212 26.75 6.77 -17.98
CA ILE A 212 26.71 5.80 -16.89
C ILE A 212 28.13 5.28 -16.59
N GLU A 213 28.65 5.56 -15.40
CA GLU A 213 29.91 5.00 -14.90
C GLU A 213 29.75 3.54 -14.48
N SER A 214 28.68 3.26 -13.75
CA SER A 214 28.32 1.91 -13.29
C SER A 214 26.83 1.84 -13.02
N GLN A 215 26.25 0.64 -13.09
CA GLN A 215 24.85 0.39 -12.81
C GLN A 215 24.65 -1.02 -12.23
N ALA A 216 23.63 -1.17 -11.40
CA ALA A 216 23.24 -2.43 -10.78
C ALA A 216 21.72 -2.47 -10.57
N GLY A 217 21.14 -3.66 -10.67
CA GLY A 217 19.77 -3.90 -10.22
C GLY A 217 19.79 -4.42 -8.80
N HIS A 218 18.86 -3.99 -7.97
CA HIS A 218 18.74 -4.44 -6.59
C HIS A 218 17.37 -5.07 -6.36
N ARG A 219 17.33 -6.20 -5.67
CA ARG A 219 16.05 -6.84 -5.29
C ARG A 219 16.08 -7.36 -3.87
N GLN A 220 14.91 -7.35 -3.24
CA GLN A 220 14.70 -8.00 -1.95
C GLN A 220 13.36 -8.71 -1.93
N LEU A 221 13.37 -10.03 -1.69
CA LEU A 221 12.15 -10.84 -1.69
C LEU A 221 11.78 -11.27 -0.27
N CYS A 222 10.53 -11.05 0.11
CA CYS A 222 10.01 -11.26 1.46
C CYS A 222 8.79 -12.19 1.47
N GLY A 223 8.65 -12.97 2.56
CA GLY A 223 7.47 -13.81 2.79
C GLY A 223 6.32 -13.07 3.47
N ASP A 224 6.62 -11.95 4.13
CA ASP A 224 5.63 -11.04 4.69
C ASP A 224 5.95 -9.58 4.37
N ILE A 225 4.97 -8.71 4.54
CA ILE A 225 5.07 -7.28 4.26
C ILE A 225 5.48 -6.51 5.52
N SER A 226 6.48 -5.65 5.39
CA SER A 226 6.97 -4.79 6.47
C SER A 226 7.34 -3.43 5.90
N GLY A 227 6.73 -2.36 6.43
CA GLY A 227 7.06 -1.01 6.02
C GLY A 227 8.49 -0.61 6.41
N ASP A 228 9.02 -1.16 7.50
CA ASP A 228 10.41 -0.95 7.91
C ASP A 228 11.40 -1.52 6.87
N VAL A 229 11.10 -2.71 6.31
CA VAL A 229 11.90 -3.27 5.20
C VAL A 229 11.85 -2.36 3.96
N VAL A 230 10.66 -1.86 3.60
CA VAL A 230 10.50 -0.96 2.45
C VAL A 230 11.32 0.30 2.64
N LYS A 231 11.24 0.92 3.82
CA LYS A 231 12.03 2.10 4.18
C LYS A 231 13.53 1.81 4.05
N GLN A 232 14.02 0.75 4.70
CA GLN A 232 15.44 0.39 4.68
C GLN A 232 15.96 0.13 3.26
N PHE A 233 15.16 -0.50 2.40
CA PHE A 233 15.52 -0.76 1.02
C PHE A 233 15.68 0.54 0.23
N ILE A 234 14.75 1.48 0.37
CA ILE A 234 14.76 2.75 -0.39
C ILE A 234 15.82 3.71 0.15
N GLU A 235 16.06 3.74 1.47
CA GLU A 235 17.17 4.52 2.03
C GLU A 235 18.53 3.98 1.57
N LYS A 236 18.63 2.66 1.34
CA LYS A 236 19.84 2.03 0.80
C LYS A 236 20.02 2.29 -0.69
N PHE A 237 18.92 2.36 -1.44
CA PHE A 237 18.90 2.59 -2.89
C PHE A 237 17.99 3.78 -3.20
N PRO A 238 18.49 5.00 -2.97
CA PRO A 238 17.67 6.20 -3.09
C PRO A 238 17.34 6.47 -4.54
N ARG A 239 16.19 7.12 -4.80
CA ARG A 239 15.75 7.53 -6.15
C ARG A 239 16.76 8.36 -6.96
N THR A 240 17.76 8.94 -6.29
CA THR A 240 18.82 9.72 -6.93
C THR A 240 19.90 8.84 -7.55
N ASP A 241 20.00 7.60 -7.08
CA ASP A 241 20.93 6.60 -7.56
C ASP A 241 20.17 5.81 -8.63
N ALA A 242 19.99 6.40 -9.81
CA ALA A 242 19.32 5.76 -10.93
C ALA A 242 20.01 6.14 -12.24
N PRO A 243 19.77 5.42 -13.34
CA PRO A 243 20.31 5.82 -14.63
C PRO A 243 19.82 7.20 -15.08
N GLU A 244 18.53 7.52 -14.86
CA GLU A 244 17.93 8.81 -15.22
C GLU A 244 17.13 9.42 -14.05
N PRO A 245 17.78 9.79 -12.93
CA PRO A 245 17.12 10.10 -11.67
C PRO A 245 16.34 11.43 -11.68
N ASN A 246 16.55 12.25 -12.71
CA ASN A 246 15.89 13.54 -12.91
C ASN A 246 14.82 13.49 -14.02
N ALA A 247 14.65 12.35 -14.68
CA ALA A 247 13.56 12.13 -15.61
C ALA A 247 12.26 11.83 -14.84
N ALA A 248 11.13 12.15 -15.48
CA ALA A 248 9.79 12.14 -14.87
C ALA A 248 9.37 10.72 -14.45
#